data_AF-A0A161SRE2-F1
#
_entry.id   AF-A0A161SRE2-F1
#
_cell.length_a   1.000
_cell.length_b   1.000
_cell.length_c   1.000
_cell.angle_alpha   90.00
_cell.angle_beta   90.00
_cell.angle_gamma   90.00
#
_symmetry.space_group_name_H-M   'P 1'
#
loop_
_entity.id
_entity.type
_entity.pdbx_description
1 polymer ?
#
loop_
_entity_poly.entity_id
_entity_poly.type
_entity_poly.pdbx_seq_one_letter_code
_entity_poly.pdbx_strand_id
1 'polypeptide(L)'
;MGIDRELVDLIKTVKFESKHILTRSEIYRFGIDTRSMIETGWNVETAQRAVIRKFAMMKQGDGRSFRAMEWRLYCESRDRARLMFLREFEADAAVTSTIAMTAGSDKPPAFGRYPARLGAFEAWTAVMTANEVKALFAVPRLQIGESASVVEGPPSQSMFEIETGGLETAWMQLAATCATAPGVAARAAASAASGPIPHIVPPSESFAAPSPGWGAFVPK
;
A
#
# COMPACT_ATOMS: atom_id res chain seq x y z
N MET A 1 -35.30 -13.17 -8.65
CA MET A 1 -34.39 -12.53 -7.66
C MET A 1 -34.59 -13.26 -6.35
N GLY A 2 -33.64 -14.08 -5.93
CA GLY A 2 -33.81 -14.92 -4.74
C GLY A 2 -32.46 -15.38 -4.22
N ILE A 3 -32.34 -15.44 -2.90
CA ILE A 3 -31.17 -15.99 -2.21
C ILE A 3 -31.15 -17.51 -2.46
N ASP A 4 -29.98 -18.05 -2.75
CA ASP A 4 -29.80 -19.48 -3.05
C ASP A 4 -30.10 -20.37 -1.82
N ARG A 5 -30.62 -21.57 -2.06
CA ARG A 5 -30.90 -22.58 -1.01
C ARG A 5 -29.64 -23.07 -0.33
N GLU A 6 -28.49 -23.00 -1.00
CA GLU A 6 -27.19 -23.33 -0.41
C GLU A 6 -26.87 -22.50 0.83
N LEU A 7 -27.41 -21.27 0.97
CA LEU A 7 -27.26 -20.49 2.20
C LEU A 7 -27.91 -21.19 3.41
N VAL A 8 -29.10 -21.77 3.21
CA VAL A 8 -29.82 -22.49 4.27
C VAL A 8 -29.05 -23.73 4.69
N ASP A 9 -28.42 -24.41 3.74
CA ASP A 9 -27.60 -25.58 4.04
C ASP A 9 -26.31 -25.19 4.78
N LEU A 10 -25.67 -24.08 4.41
CA LEU A 10 -24.55 -23.53 5.17
C LEU A 10 -24.96 -23.23 6.62
N ILE A 11 -26.09 -22.57 6.84
CA ILE A 11 -26.58 -22.21 8.19
C ILE A 11 -26.72 -23.46 9.08
N LYS A 12 -27.19 -24.59 8.55
CA LYS A 12 -27.32 -25.85 9.31
C LYS A 12 -25.97 -26.41 9.76
N THR A 13 -24.88 -26.08 9.09
CA THR A 13 -23.53 -26.55 9.45
C THR A 13 -22.86 -25.69 10.52
N VAL A 14 -23.32 -24.45 10.72
CA VAL A 14 -22.74 -23.52 11.69
C VAL A 14 -23.31 -23.84 13.08
N LYS A 15 -22.43 -24.19 14.02
CA LYS A 15 -22.82 -24.42 15.43
C LYS A 15 -23.35 -23.13 16.04
N PHE A 16 -24.31 -23.25 16.96
CA PHE A 16 -24.92 -22.10 17.67
C PHE A 16 -23.89 -21.20 18.39
N GLU A 17 -22.83 -21.80 18.93
CA GLU A 17 -21.75 -21.09 19.63
C GLU A 17 -20.69 -20.48 18.68
N SER A 18 -20.84 -20.67 17.37
CA SER A 18 -19.89 -20.24 16.34
C SER A 18 -20.50 -19.17 15.45
N LYS A 19 -19.65 -18.27 14.91
CA LYS A 19 -20.04 -17.29 13.91
C LYS A 19 -19.32 -17.60 12.61
N HIS A 20 -20.07 -17.71 11.51
CA HIS A 20 -19.52 -17.78 10.17
C HIS A 20 -19.66 -16.42 9.50
N ILE A 21 -18.53 -15.80 9.17
CA ILE A 21 -18.52 -14.55 8.41
C ILE A 21 -18.48 -14.91 6.94
N LEU A 22 -19.52 -14.53 6.20
CA LEU A 22 -19.59 -14.81 4.77
C LEU A 22 -18.46 -14.10 4.02
N THR A 23 -17.72 -14.88 3.26
CA THR A 23 -16.73 -14.37 2.30
C THR A 23 -17.42 -13.74 1.10
N ARG A 24 -16.68 -12.90 0.34
CA ARG A 24 -17.23 -12.28 -0.88
C ARG A 24 -17.72 -13.32 -1.89
N SER A 25 -16.98 -14.43 -2.04
CA SER A 25 -17.33 -15.55 -2.91
C SER A 25 -18.64 -16.22 -2.49
N GLU A 26 -18.87 -16.40 -1.18
CA GLU A 26 -20.13 -16.95 -0.67
C GLU A 26 -21.30 -15.99 -0.88
N ILE A 27 -21.12 -14.70 -0.58
CA ILE A 27 -22.14 -13.67 -0.81
C ILE A 27 -22.57 -13.64 -2.29
N TYR A 28 -21.60 -13.75 -3.21
CA TYR A 28 -21.87 -13.82 -4.63
C TYR A 28 -22.61 -15.10 -5.01
N ARG A 29 -22.10 -16.27 -4.56
CA ARG A 29 -22.67 -17.59 -4.86
C ARG A 29 -24.11 -17.70 -4.38
N PHE A 30 -24.42 -17.18 -3.20
CA PHE A 30 -25.76 -17.23 -2.63
C PHE A 30 -26.72 -16.19 -3.25
N GLY A 31 -26.28 -15.41 -4.23
CA GLY A 31 -27.14 -14.41 -4.88
C GLY A 31 -27.52 -13.22 -4.00
N ILE A 32 -26.82 -13.00 -2.87
CA ILE A 32 -27.06 -11.87 -1.96
C ILE A 32 -26.55 -10.58 -2.59
N ASP A 33 -25.32 -10.61 -3.13
CA ASP A 33 -24.73 -9.51 -3.89
C ASP A 33 -23.94 -10.06 -5.09
N THR A 34 -24.52 -9.88 -6.28
CA THR A 34 -23.99 -10.39 -7.54
C THR A 34 -23.14 -9.36 -8.31
N ARG A 35 -22.79 -8.23 -7.70
CA ARG A 35 -21.93 -7.23 -8.34
C ARG A 35 -20.53 -7.81 -8.58
N SER A 36 -20.02 -7.68 -9.80
CA SER A 36 -18.66 -8.14 -10.15
C SER A 36 -17.57 -7.37 -9.42
N MET A 37 -17.88 -6.15 -8.97
CA MET A 37 -16.99 -5.33 -8.17
C MET A 37 -17.77 -4.66 -7.05
N ILE A 38 -17.21 -4.70 -5.85
CA ILE A 38 -17.69 -3.92 -4.71
C ILE A 38 -16.57 -3.01 -4.25
N GLU A 39 -16.90 -1.82 -3.83
CA GLU A 39 -15.95 -0.86 -3.32
C GLU A 39 -16.51 -0.13 -2.10
N THR A 40 -15.62 0.29 -1.21
CA THR A 40 -15.95 1.17 -0.10
C THR A 40 -15.94 2.63 -0.57
N GLY A 41 -16.56 3.50 0.23
CA GLY A 41 -16.27 4.93 0.16
C GLY A 41 -14.80 5.23 0.47
N TRP A 42 -14.35 6.42 0.08
CA TRP A 42 -13.06 6.97 0.52
C TRP A 42 -13.19 7.42 1.98
N ASN A 43 -12.33 6.91 2.86
CA ASN A 43 -12.36 7.23 4.29
C ASN A 43 -10.99 7.67 4.78
N VAL A 44 -10.96 8.61 5.73
CA VAL A 44 -9.73 9.00 6.43
C VAL A 44 -9.55 8.12 7.66
N GLU A 45 -8.40 7.45 7.75
CA GLU A 45 -7.99 6.67 8.91
C GLU A 45 -6.83 7.41 9.60
N THR A 46 -6.94 7.65 10.91
CA THR A 46 -6.00 8.48 11.68
C THR A 46 -5.19 7.72 12.74
N ALA A 47 -5.22 6.38 12.73
CA ALA A 47 -4.68 5.57 13.82
C ALA A 47 -3.17 5.77 14.10
N GLN A 48 -2.30 5.48 13.12
CA GLN A 48 -0.84 5.68 13.28
C GLN A 48 -0.26 6.70 12.30
N ARG A 49 -0.80 6.76 11.09
CA ARG A 49 -0.50 7.77 10.09
C ARG A 49 -1.80 8.11 9.38
N ALA A 50 -2.15 9.40 9.35
CA ALA A 50 -3.32 9.85 8.61
C ALA A 50 -3.21 9.40 7.14
N VAL A 51 -4.20 8.65 6.68
CA VAL A 51 -4.25 8.06 5.34
C VAL A 51 -5.68 8.08 4.84
N ILE A 52 -5.87 8.39 3.58
CA ILE A 52 -7.14 8.17 2.90
C ILE A 52 -7.11 6.78 2.29
N ARG A 53 -8.13 5.98 2.59
CA ARG A 53 -8.23 4.58 2.20
C ARG A 53 -9.48 4.34 1.36
N LYS A 54 -9.33 3.58 0.27
CA LYS A 54 -10.43 2.94 -0.45
C LYS A 54 -10.10 1.48 -0.66
N PHE A 55 -11.07 0.61 -0.44
CA PHE A 55 -10.94 -0.82 -0.63
C PHE A 55 -11.93 -1.28 -1.69
N ALA A 56 -11.53 -2.26 -2.49
CA ALA A 56 -12.41 -2.92 -3.44
C ALA A 56 -12.14 -4.42 -3.51
N MET A 57 -13.16 -5.19 -3.86
CA MET A 57 -13.04 -6.59 -4.26
C MET A 57 -13.60 -6.76 -5.65
N MET A 58 -12.81 -7.36 -6.52
CA MET A 58 -13.16 -7.58 -7.92
C MET A 58 -13.16 -9.05 -8.25
N LYS A 59 -14.22 -9.51 -8.90
CA LYS A 59 -14.37 -10.86 -9.39
C LYS A 59 -13.29 -11.18 -10.42
N GLN A 60 -12.64 -12.33 -10.27
CA GLN A 60 -11.64 -12.80 -11.22
C GLN A 60 -12.27 -13.58 -12.38
N GLY A 61 -11.46 -13.89 -13.40
CA GLY A 61 -11.91 -14.57 -14.63
C GLY A 61 -12.46 -15.98 -14.41
N ASP A 62 -12.10 -16.65 -13.30
CA ASP A 62 -12.62 -17.97 -12.90
C ASP A 62 -14.10 -17.95 -12.49
N GLY A 63 -14.69 -16.77 -12.36
CA GLY A 63 -16.09 -16.59 -12.01
C GLY A 63 -16.43 -16.86 -10.53
N ARG A 64 -15.45 -17.20 -9.67
CA ARG A 64 -15.69 -17.67 -8.29
C ARG A 64 -14.76 -17.06 -7.24
N SER A 65 -13.57 -16.60 -7.63
CA SER A 65 -12.68 -15.88 -6.74
C SER A 65 -12.81 -14.37 -6.92
N PHE A 66 -12.38 -13.66 -5.88
CA PHE A 66 -12.30 -12.21 -5.85
C PHE A 66 -10.89 -11.82 -5.44
N ARG A 67 -10.32 -10.82 -6.11
CA ARG A 67 -9.06 -10.22 -5.68
C ARG A 67 -9.32 -8.97 -4.85
N ALA A 68 -8.62 -8.85 -3.72
CA ALA A 68 -8.63 -7.63 -2.93
C ALA A 68 -7.73 -6.55 -3.55
N MET A 69 -8.22 -5.31 -3.53
CA MET A 69 -7.51 -4.13 -4.00
C MET A 69 -7.68 -2.99 -3.02
N GLU A 70 -6.64 -2.17 -2.90
CA GLU A 70 -6.65 -1.07 -1.96
C GLU A 70 -5.90 0.15 -2.50
N TRP A 71 -6.49 1.33 -2.32
CA TRP A 71 -5.82 2.61 -2.56
C TRP A 71 -5.57 3.29 -1.22
N ARG A 72 -4.34 3.70 -1.01
CA ARG A 72 -3.91 4.50 0.13
C ARG A 72 -3.29 5.79 -0.36
N LEU A 73 -3.89 6.92 -0.03
CA LEU A 73 -3.34 8.23 -0.30
C LEU A 73 -2.79 8.81 1.00
N TYR A 74 -1.48 9.00 1.01
CA TYR A 74 -0.75 9.60 2.11
C TYR A 74 -0.35 11.02 1.77
N CYS A 75 -0.26 11.84 2.79
CA CYS A 75 0.45 13.09 2.69
C CYS A 75 1.96 12.88 2.90
N GLU A 76 2.78 13.49 2.04
CA GLU A 76 4.23 13.58 2.25
C GLU A 76 4.64 14.97 2.74
N SER A 77 4.09 16.00 2.11
CA SER A 77 4.30 17.41 2.44
C SER A 77 3.00 18.18 2.17
N ARG A 78 3.01 19.50 2.36
CA ARG A 78 1.84 20.36 2.09
C ARG A 78 1.40 20.33 0.62
N ASP A 79 2.33 20.06 -0.29
CA ASP A 79 2.16 20.12 -1.74
C ASP A 79 2.31 18.76 -2.44
N ARG A 80 2.71 17.71 -1.72
CA ARG A 80 2.92 16.37 -2.27
C ARG A 80 2.17 15.29 -1.51
N ALA A 81 1.57 14.39 -2.28
CA ALA A 81 0.94 13.17 -1.81
C ALA A 81 1.66 11.94 -2.38
N ARG A 82 1.56 10.83 -1.66
CA ARG A 82 1.94 9.51 -2.15
C ARG A 82 0.68 8.66 -2.29
N LEU A 83 0.36 8.29 -3.52
CA LEU A 83 -0.65 7.31 -3.82
C LEU A 83 0.00 5.92 -3.84
N MET A 84 -0.55 5.01 -3.07
CA MET A 84 -0.17 3.60 -3.06
C MET A 84 -1.37 2.78 -3.50
N PHE A 85 -1.14 1.89 -4.46
CA PHE A 85 -2.11 0.90 -4.89
C PHE A 85 -1.61 -0.47 -4.45
N LEU A 86 -2.42 -1.21 -3.71
CA LEU A 86 -2.17 -2.58 -3.31
C LEU A 86 -3.13 -3.51 -4.04
N ARG A 87 -2.63 -4.65 -4.48
CA ARG A 87 -3.41 -5.68 -5.16
C ARG A 87 -2.95 -7.03 -4.67
N GLU A 88 -3.90 -7.89 -4.34
CA GLU A 88 -3.63 -9.30 -4.06
C GLU A 88 -3.08 -9.98 -5.33
N PHE A 89 -2.02 -10.76 -5.19
CA PHE A 89 -1.38 -11.46 -6.31
C PHE A 89 -1.22 -12.94 -6.00
N GLU A 90 -1.28 -13.77 -7.05
CA GLU A 90 -1.02 -15.21 -6.96
C GLU A 90 0.50 -15.45 -6.98
N ALA A 91 1.03 -16.11 -5.94
CA ALA A 91 2.47 -16.20 -5.69
C ALA A 91 3.29 -16.89 -6.79
N ASP A 92 2.65 -17.74 -7.59
CA ASP A 92 3.28 -18.56 -8.63
C ASP A 92 3.37 -17.86 -10.00
N ALA A 93 2.88 -16.62 -10.11
CA ALA A 93 2.87 -15.88 -11.36
C ALA A 93 4.17 -15.08 -11.54
N ALA A 94 5.06 -15.53 -12.44
CA ALA A 94 6.23 -14.77 -12.90
C ALA A 94 5.80 -13.63 -13.86
N VAL A 95 5.02 -12.68 -13.34
CA VAL A 95 4.37 -11.64 -14.12
C VAL A 95 4.96 -10.27 -13.78
N THR A 96 5.32 -9.50 -14.81
CA THR A 96 5.60 -8.06 -14.63
C THR A 96 4.31 -7.30 -14.90
N SER A 97 3.75 -6.69 -13.86
CA SER A 97 2.54 -5.88 -13.96
C SER A 97 2.86 -4.39 -13.87
N THR A 98 2.30 -3.61 -14.79
CA THR A 98 2.28 -2.15 -14.70
C THR A 98 0.84 -1.67 -14.50
N ILE A 99 0.69 -0.66 -13.65
CA ILE A 99 -0.60 -0.07 -13.33
C ILE A 99 -0.57 1.38 -13.80
N ALA A 100 -1.67 1.82 -14.40
CA ALA A 100 -1.91 3.21 -14.73
C ALA A 100 -3.28 3.60 -14.19
N MET A 101 -3.40 4.82 -13.69
CA MET A 101 -4.69 5.38 -13.28
C MET A 101 -4.96 6.60 -14.13
N THR A 102 -6.07 6.62 -14.85
CA THR A 102 -6.45 7.73 -15.72
C THR A 102 -7.58 8.51 -15.08
N ALA A 103 -7.36 9.81 -14.98
CA ALA A 103 -8.27 10.75 -14.34
C ALA A 103 -8.35 12.03 -15.17
N GLY A 104 -9.29 12.10 -16.13
CA GLY A 104 -9.68 13.33 -16.84
C GLY A 104 -8.55 14.24 -17.35
N SER A 105 -7.34 13.73 -17.53
CA SER A 105 -6.12 14.48 -17.82
C SER A 105 -5.21 13.66 -18.72
N ASP A 106 -4.44 14.35 -19.55
CA ASP A 106 -3.52 13.75 -20.53
C ASP A 106 -2.29 13.07 -19.87
N LYS A 107 -2.13 13.19 -18.54
CA LYS A 107 -0.97 12.71 -17.79
C LYS A 107 -1.41 11.88 -16.57
N PRO A 108 -1.66 10.57 -16.74
CA PRO A 108 -1.97 9.68 -15.62
C PRO A 108 -0.81 9.60 -14.62
N PRO A 109 -1.06 9.34 -13.32
CA PRO A 109 0.00 9.04 -12.37
C PRO A 109 0.83 7.85 -12.85
N ALA A 110 2.13 8.05 -12.97
CA ALA A 110 3.06 7.00 -13.38
C ALA A 110 3.42 6.14 -12.18
N PHE A 111 2.83 4.95 -12.08
CA PHE A 111 3.31 3.93 -11.16
C PHE A 111 4.59 3.28 -11.69
N GLY A 112 5.50 2.91 -10.79
CA GLY A 112 6.71 2.18 -11.16
C GLY A 112 6.41 0.83 -11.83
N ARG A 113 7.36 0.32 -12.62
CA ARG A 113 7.22 -0.96 -13.34
C ARG A 113 7.24 -2.18 -12.42
N TYR A 114 7.92 -2.08 -11.28
CA TYR A 114 8.16 -3.18 -10.36
C TYR A 114 7.43 -2.93 -9.04
N PRO A 115 6.42 -3.73 -8.69
CA PRO A 115 5.78 -3.62 -7.38
C PRO A 115 6.69 -4.07 -6.26
N ALA A 116 6.49 -3.50 -5.08
CA ALA A 116 6.99 -4.08 -3.84
C ALA A 116 6.06 -5.22 -3.38
N ARG A 117 6.60 -6.32 -2.87
CA ARG A 117 5.81 -7.41 -2.30
C ARG A 117 5.63 -7.22 -0.79
N LEU A 118 4.38 -7.24 -0.36
CA LEU A 118 3.92 -7.06 1.03
C LEU A 118 3.02 -8.24 1.41
N GLY A 119 3.62 -9.37 1.79
CA GLY A 119 2.87 -10.61 2.05
C GLY A 119 2.18 -11.10 0.78
N ALA A 120 0.85 -11.24 0.83
CA ALA A 120 0.01 -11.65 -0.31
C ALA A 120 -0.32 -10.50 -1.29
N PHE A 121 0.26 -9.31 -1.09
CA PHE A 121 -0.03 -8.12 -1.89
C PHE A 121 1.20 -7.65 -2.67
N GLU A 122 0.95 -7.17 -3.89
CA GLU A 122 1.84 -6.29 -4.63
C GLU A 122 1.43 -4.84 -4.40
N ALA A 123 2.42 -3.96 -4.21
CA ALA A 123 2.22 -2.55 -3.96
C ALA A 123 2.97 -1.69 -4.97
N TRP A 124 2.24 -0.80 -5.65
CA TRP A 124 2.80 0.24 -6.50
C TRP A 124 2.66 1.58 -5.81
N THR A 125 3.62 2.48 -6.03
CA THR A 125 3.54 3.84 -5.51
C THR A 125 3.74 4.86 -6.62
N ALA A 126 3.01 5.96 -6.52
CA ALA A 126 3.13 7.14 -7.35
C ALA A 126 3.19 8.37 -6.43
N VAL A 127 4.07 9.31 -6.75
CA VAL A 127 4.11 10.62 -6.10
C VAL A 127 3.28 11.57 -6.95
N MET A 128 2.47 12.37 -6.28
CA MET A 128 1.55 13.32 -6.91
C MET A 128 1.67 14.69 -6.24
N THR A 129 1.52 15.75 -7.01
CA THR A 129 1.29 17.11 -6.55
C THR A 129 -0.15 17.26 -6.04
N ALA A 130 -0.40 18.27 -5.22
CA ALA A 130 -1.76 18.59 -4.78
C ALA A 130 -2.74 18.84 -5.96
N ASN A 131 -2.25 19.39 -7.08
CA ASN A 131 -3.10 19.61 -8.27
C ASN A 131 -3.43 18.30 -9.00
N GLU A 132 -2.49 17.36 -9.07
CA GLU A 132 -2.77 16.03 -9.63
C GLU A 132 -3.76 15.26 -8.74
N VAL A 133 -3.68 15.40 -7.42
CA VAL A 133 -4.68 14.82 -6.50
C VAL A 133 -6.06 15.45 -6.74
N LYS A 134 -6.13 16.77 -6.93
CA LYS A 134 -7.38 17.46 -7.30
C LYS A 134 -7.96 16.96 -8.61
N ALA A 135 -7.12 16.68 -9.59
CA ALA A 135 -7.57 16.10 -10.87
C ALA A 135 -8.20 14.71 -10.67
N LEU A 136 -7.75 13.92 -9.69
CA LEU A 136 -8.35 12.61 -9.40
C LEU A 136 -9.82 12.71 -8.99
N PHE A 137 -10.18 13.68 -8.15
CA PHE A 137 -11.56 13.84 -7.68
C PHE A 137 -12.40 14.82 -8.49
N ALA A 138 -11.83 15.44 -9.52
CA ALA A 138 -12.57 16.28 -10.47
C ALA A 138 -13.46 15.45 -11.42
N VAL A 139 -13.18 14.14 -11.55
CA VAL A 139 -13.99 13.19 -12.31
C VAL A 139 -14.81 12.31 -11.36
N PRO A 140 -16.04 11.90 -11.70
CA PRO A 140 -16.87 11.06 -10.83
C PRO A 140 -16.35 9.62 -10.71
N ARG A 141 -15.59 9.17 -11.71
CA ARG A 141 -14.99 7.84 -11.77
C ARG A 141 -13.58 7.91 -12.34
N LEU A 142 -12.70 7.14 -11.74
CA LEU A 142 -11.31 6.97 -12.19
C LEU A 142 -11.21 5.67 -12.95
N GLN A 143 -10.63 5.72 -14.15
CA GLN A 143 -10.28 4.51 -14.87
C GLN A 143 -8.93 3.99 -14.37
N ILE A 144 -8.85 2.69 -14.17
CA ILE A 144 -7.66 1.98 -13.74
C ILE A 144 -7.32 1.00 -14.84
N GLY A 145 -6.18 1.23 -15.49
CA GLY A 145 -5.59 0.32 -16.45
C GLY A 145 -4.55 -0.54 -15.76
N GLU A 146 -4.72 -1.85 -15.85
CA GLU A 146 -3.70 -2.83 -15.47
C GLU A 146 -3.21 -3.51 -16.73
N SER A 147 -1.89 -3.57 -16.91
CA SER A 147 -1.28 -4.41 -17.92
C SER A 147 -0.33 -5.40 -17.27
N ALA A 148 -0.43 -6.66 -17.68
CA ALA A 148 0.44 -7.72 -17.23
C ALA A 148 1.14 -8.32 -18.45
N SER A 149 2.47 -8.46 -18.35
CA SER A 149 3.28 -9.17 -19.32
C SER A 149 3.85 -10.43 -18.69
N VAL A 150 3.65 -11.55 -19.37
CA VAL A 150 4.22 -12.86 -19.01
C VAL A 150 5.40 -13.13 -19.94
N VAL A 151 6.39 -13.91 -19.47
CA VAL A 151 7.60 -14.24 -20.24
C VAL A 151 7.25 -14.92 -21.58
N GLU A 152 6.19 -15.71 -21.61
CA GLU A 152 5.63 -16.30 -22.83
C GLU A 152 4.12 -16.03 -22.89
N GLY A 153 3.70 -15.15 -23.80
CA GLY A 153 2.29 -14.87 -24.05
C GLY A 153 2.02 -13.42 -24.47
N PRO A 154 0.87 -13.16 -25.11
CA PRO A 154 0.46 -11.79 -25.39
C PRO A 154 0.23 -11.02 -24.07
N PRO A 155 0.57 -9.72 -24.01
CA PRO A 155 0.29 -8.92 -22.84
C PRO A 155 -1.22 -8.87 -22.60
N SER A 156 -1.65 -9.08 -21.35
CA SER A 156 -3.03 -8.87 -20.96
C SER A 156 -3.22 -7.43 -20.50
N GLN A 157 -4.35 -6.84 -20.89
CA GLN A 157 -4.76 -5.52 -20.44
C GLN A 157 -6.17 -5.64 -19.87
N SER A 158 -6.38 -5.06 -18.70
CA SER A 158 -7.70 -4.94 -18.09
C SER A 158 -7.93 -3.50 -17.67
N MET A 159 -9.16 -3.03 -17.85
CA MET A 159 -9.59 -1.72 -17.39
C MET A 159 -10.81 -1.87 -16.49
N PHE A 160 -10.84 -1.07 -15.44
CA PHE A 160 -12.01 -0.98 -14.56
C PHE A 160 -12.10 0.43 -13.98
N GLU A 161 -13.24 0.74 -13.36
CA GLU A 161 -13.49 2.06 -12.80
C GLU A 161 -13.68 1.99 -11.29
N ILE A 162 -13.19 3.02 -10.59
CA ILE A 162 -13.46 3.25 -9.17
C ILE A 162 -14.16 4.58 -8.96
N GLU A 163 -15.09 4.67 -8.01
CA GLU A 163 -15.78 5.93 -7.72
C GLU A 163 -14.93 6.86 -6.88
N THR A 164 -15.03 8.16 -7.16
CA THR A 164 -14.31 9.23 -6.45
C THR A 164 -15.15 9.91 -5.38
N GLY A 165 -16.40 9.50 -5.22
CA GLY A 165 -17.32 10.06 -4.23
C GLY A 165 -16.71 10.08 -2.83
N GLY A 166 -16.65 11.26 -2.21
CA GLY A 166 -16.07 11.47 -0.89
C GLY A 166 -14.55 11.68 -0.85
N LEU A 167 -13.84 11.49 -1.97
CA LEU A 167 -12.38 11.68 -2.02
C LEU A 167 -11.97 13.13 -1.75
N GLU A 168 -12.69 14.12 -2.27
CA GLU A 168 -12.40 15.55 -2.04
C GLU A 168 -12.51 15.90 -0.56
N THR A 169 -13.62 15.51 0.08
CA THR A 169 -13.83 15.72 1.53
C THR A 169 -12.73 15.05 2.35
N ALA A 170 -12.39 13.80 2.02
CA ALA A 170 -11.32 13.06 2.69
C ALA A 170 -9.96 13.72 2.47
N TRP A 171 -9.69 14.27 1.28
CA TRP A 171 -8.49 15.03 0.96
C TRP A 171 -8.37 16.31 1.78
N MET A 172 -9.45 17.09 1.91
CA MET A 172 -9.43 18.30 2.75
C MET A 172 -9.11 17.97 4.22
N GLN A 173 -9.70 16.89 4.75
CA GLN A 173 -9.41 16.41 6.10
C GLN A 173 -7.96 15.95 6.25
N LEU A 174 -7.44 15.17 5.30
CA LEU A 174 -6.05 14.72 5.32
C LEU A 174 -5.09 15.90 5.22
N ALA A 175 -5.29 16.82 4.27
CA ALA A 175 -4.43 17.98 4.04
C ALA A 175 -4.29 18.88 5.27
N ALA A 176 -5.36 19.03 6.05
CA ALA A 176 -5.34 19.75 7.32
C ALA A 176 -4.40 19.11 8.35
N THR A 177 -4.32 17.77 8.39
CA THR A 177 -3.39 17.04 9.28
C THR A 177 -1.94 17.11 8.81
N CYS A 178 -1.68 17.32 7.51
CA CYS A 178 -0.32 17.43 6.99
C CYS A 178 0.35 18.75 7.35
N ALA A 179 -0.45 19.84 7.42
CA ALA A 179 0.05 21.16 7.76
C ALA A 179 0.54 21.27 9.21
N THR A 180 0.07 20.36 10.08
CA THR A 180 0.39 20.35 11.51
C THR A 180 1.41 19.28 11.90
N ALA A 181 1.72 18.32 11.02
CA ALA A 181 2.75 17.32 11.28
C ALA A 181 4.14 17.96 11.14
N PRO A 182 5.01 17.92 12.19
CA PRO A 182 6.39 18.32 12.01
C PRO A 182 7.00 17.39 10.96
N GLY A 183 7.44 17.97 9.84
CA GLY A 183 7.97 17.21 8.72
C GLY A 183 9.06 16.24 9.17
N VAL A 184 9.28 15.15 8.43
CA VAL A 184 10.35 14.18 8.75
C VAL A 184 11.72 14.86 8.89
N ALA A 185 11.91 16.02 8.24
CA ALA A 185 13.04 16.91 8.43
C ALA A 185 13.20 17.45 9.88
N ALA A 186 12.11 17.72 10.60
CA ALA A 186 12.14 18.12 12.01
C ALA A 186 12.52 16.97 12.95
N ARG A 187 12.19 15.71 12.60
CA ARG A 187 12.66 14.52 13.35
C ARG A 187 14.16 14.24 13.11
N ALA A 188 14.66 14.50 11.90
CA ALA A 188 16.08 14.45 11.60
C ALA A 188 16.85 15.59 12.29
N ALA A 189 16.29 16.81 12.30
CA ALA A 189 16.87 17.95 13.00
C ALA A 189 16.86 17.77 14.54
N ALA A 190 15.83 17.15 15.11
CA ALA A 190 15.79 16.82 16.55
C ALA A 190 16.82 15.74 16.94
N SER A 191 17.16 14.83 16.02
CA SER A 191 18.25 13.86 16.23
C SER A 191 19.64 14.50 16.07
N ALA A 192 19.77 15.53 15.23
CA ALA A 192 21.00 16.30 15.07
C ALA A 192 21.20 17.38 16.15
N ALA A 193 20.13 17.81 16.84
CA ALA A 193 20.16 18.75 17.95
C ALA A 193 20.47 18.09 19.31
N SER A 194 20.66 16.77 19.34
CA SER A 194 21.31 16.10 20.47
C SER A 194 22.80 16.44 20.40
N GLY A 195 23.21 17.44 21.19
CA GLY A 195 24.60 17.84 21.34
C GLY A 195 25.53 16.67 21.68
N PRO A 196 26.86 16.85 21.58
CA PRO A 196 27.81 15.77 21.75
C PRO A 196 27.61 15.07 23.09
N ILE A 197 27.44 13.75 23.04
CA ILE A 197 27.50 12.88 24.21
C ILE A 197 28.85 13.14 24.87
N PRO A 198 28.93 13.54 26.16
CA PRO A 198 30.21 13.62 26.83
C PRO A 198 30.84 12.24 26.82
N HIS A 199 31.99 12.11 26.17
CA HIS A 199 32.81 10.90 26.20
C HIS A 199 33.07 10.54 27.66
N ILE A 200 32.44 9.45 28.13
CA ILE A 200 32.88 8.77 29.34
C ILE A 200 34.26 8.20 29.01
N VAL A 201 35.29 8.81 29.58
CA VAL A 201 36.66 8.29 29.56
C VAL A 201 36.65 6.97 30.32
N PRO A 202 36.95 5.82 29.68
CA PRO A 202 37.12 4.59 30.42
C PRO A 202 38.39 4.70 31.28
N PRO A 203 38.39 4.22 32.53
CA PRO A 203 39.62 4.16 33.33
C PRO A 203 40.62 3.23 32.64
N SER A 204 41.81 3.74 32.40
CA SER A 204 42.94 3.00 31.85
C SER A 204 43.45 1.99 32.86
N GLU A 205 43.00 0.73 32.75
CA GLU A 205 43.71 -0.39 33.37
C GLU A 205 44.96 -0.71 32.55
N SER A 206 46.10 -0.46 33.18
CA SER A 206 47.42 -0.73 32.64
C SER A 206 47.69 -2.24 32.73
N PHE A 207 47.48 -2.96 31.63
CA PHE A 207 48.08 -4.29 31.46
C PHE A 207 49.36 -4.15 30.65
N ALA A 208 50.49 -4.16 31.36
CA ALA A 208 51.81 -4.28 30.79
C ALA A 208 51.98 -5.67 30.14
N ALA A 209 52.24 -5.71 28.84
CA ALA A 209 52.78 -6.89 28.16
C ALA A 209 54.32 -6.80 28.14
N PRO A 210 55.04 -7.90 28.39
CA PRO A 210 56.51 -7.90 28.40
C PRO A 210 57.08 -7.81 26.98
N SER A 211 58.13 -7.00 26.82
CA SER A 211 58.88 -6.82 25.57
C SER A 211 59.64 -8.08 25.17
N PRO A 212 59.65 -8.48 23.88
CA PRO A 212 60.70 -9.29 23.31
C PRO A 212 61.79 -8.37 22.73
N GLY A 213 62.94 -8.33 23.39
CA GLY A 213 64.14 -7.69 22.87
C GLY A 213 64.79 -8.53 21.77
N TRP A 214 65.11 -7.91 20.64
CA TRP A 214 66.04 -8.45 19.65
C TRP A 214 66.99 -7.35 19.21
N GLY A 215 68.27 -7.62 19.44
CA GLY A 215 69.39 -6.72 19.27
C GLY A 215 69.75 -6.44 17.82
N ALA A 216 70.40 -5.29 17.66
CA ALA A 216 71.00 -4.82 16.43
C ALA A 216 72.15 -5.74 15.99
N PHE A 217 72.18 -6.06 14.69
CA PHE A 217 73.36 -6.53 13.97
C PHE A 217 73.63 -5.52 12.85
N VAL A 218 74.76 -4.81 12.93
CA VAL A 218 75.32 -3.98 11.85
C VAL A 218 76.64 -4.64 11.44
N PRO A 219 76.93 -4.81 10.14
CA PRO A 219 78.15 -5.49 9.70
C PRO A 219 79.32 -4.53 9.48
N LYS A 220 80.51 -5.07 9.78
CA LYS A 220 81.89 -4.62 9.51
C LYS A 220 82.43 -3.44 10.30
#